data_AF-A0A7Z9JH41-F1
#
_entry.id   AF-A0A7Z9JH41-F1
#
_cell.length_a   1.000
_cell.length_b   1.000
_cell.length_c   1.000
_cell.angle_alpha   90.00
_cell.angle_beta   90.00
_cell.angle_gamma   90.00
#
_symmetry.space_group_name_H-M   'P 1'
#
loop_
_entity.id
_entity.type
_entity.pdbx_description
1 polymer ?
#
loop_
_entity_poly.entity_id
_entity_poly.type
_entity_poly.pdbx_seq_one_letter_code
_entity_poly.pdbx_strand_id
1 'polypeptide(L)'
;MDGSISSIQEQFDPRVVQVEPVNKSISFDSIEGVEHSTQIERSNKVNLRIREDATPTDVLQRVVAFTPVISAQLARPTLDEIFIEQVARNRGADAADAVRMEFENA
;
A
#
# COMPACT_ATOMS: atom_id res chain seq x y z
N MET A 1 -24.30 4.62 14.47
CA MET A 1 -23.00 5.30 14.68
C MET A 1 -22.31 5.21 13.33
N ASP A 2 -22.64 6.16 12.45
CA ASP A 2 -22.23 6.10 11.05
C ASP A 2 -20.97 6.91 10.88
N GLY A 3 -19.85 6.35 11.35
CA GLY A 3 -18.55 6.76 10.83
C GLY A 3 -18.57 6.40 9.34
N SER A 4 -18.83 7.38 8.50
CA SER A 4 -18.88 7.19 7.05
C SER A 4 -17.60 6.49 6.60
N ILE A 5 -17.74 5.50 5.72
CA ILE A 5 -16.65 4.68 5.16
C ILE A 5 -15.42 5.52 4.77
N SER A 6 -15.64 6.75 4.29
CA SER A 6 -14.61 7.74 3.99
C SER A 6 -13.75 8.14 5.20
N SER A 7 -14.38 8.35 6.36
CA SER A 7 -13.71 8.70 7.62
C SER A 7 -12.90 7.54 8.19
N ILE A 8 -13.29 6.31 7.83
CA ILE A 8 -12.56 5.09 8.16
C ILE A 8 -11.33 5.04 7.27
N GLN A 9 -11.48 5.14 5.95
CA GLN A 9 -10.38 5.20 4.97
C GLN A 9 -9.31 6.26 5.30
N GLU A 10 -9.69 7.44 5.82
CA GLU A 10 -8.76 8.50 6.22
C GLU A 10 -7.94 8.18 7.49
N GLN A 11 -8.47 7.33 8.37
CA GLN A 11 -7.76 6.87 9.58
C GLN A 11 -6.87 5.65 9.32
N PHE A 12 -7.08 4.97 8.20
CA PHE A 12 -6.18 3.94 7.75
C PHE A 12 -4.98 4.62 7.09
N ASP A 13 -3.79 4.30 7.58
CA ASP A 13 -2.53 4.68 6.96
C ASP A 13 -2.13 3.53 6.02
N PRO A 14 -2.51 3.58 4.73
CA PRO A 14 -2.02 2.64 3.75
C PRO A 14 -0.53 2.96 3.61
N ARG A 15 0.31 2.25 4.35
CA ARG A 15 1.77 2.37 4.31
C ARG A 15 2.33 1.81 3.00
N VAL A 16 1.70 2.17 1.90
CA VAL A 16 1.90 1.71 0.54
C VAL A 16 1.87 2.92 -0.37
N VAL A 17 2.97 3.14 -1.08
CA VAL A 17 3.07 4.16 -2.12
C VAL A 17 2.98 3.45 -3.47
N GLN A 18 2.05 3.86 -4.31
CA GLN A 18 1.93 3.37 -5.68
C GLN A 18 2.70 4.29 -6.63
N VAL A 19 3.60 3.71 -7.43
CA VAL A 19 4.47 4.42 -8.36
C VAL A 19 4.34 3.82 -9.75
N GLU A 20 4.34 4.66 -10.77
CA GLU A 20 4.46 4.25 -12.17
C GLU A 20 5.78 4.80 -12.74
N PRO A 21 6.86 4.00 -12.77
CA PRO A 21 8.11 4.45 -13.37
C PRO A 21 8.02 4.55 -14.89
N VAL A 22 8.83 5.45 -15.46
CA VAL A 22 9.06 5.48 -16.92
C VAL A 22 9.87 4.24 -17.35
N ASN A 23 10.86 3.83 -16.54
CA ASN A 23 11.68 2.64 -16.79
C ASN A 23 11.22 1.44 -15.94
N LYS A 24 10.75 0.38 -16.61
CA LYS A 24 10.16 -0.81 -15.97
C LYS A 24 11.17 -1.76 -15.35
N SER A 25 12.46 -1.60 -15.63
CA SER A 25 13.51 -2.47 -15.09
C SER A 25 14.11 -1.96 -13.78
N ILE A 26 13.56 -0.89 -13.22
CA ILE A 26 14.02 -0.30 -11.97
C ILE A 26 13.44 -1.08 -10.78
N SER A 27 14.32 -1.43 -9.84
CA SER A 27 13.94 -1.87 -8.50
C SER A 27 13.96 -0.67 -7.54
N PHE A 28 12.93 -0.58 -6.72
CA PHE A 28 12.77 0.45 -5.69
C PHE A 28 13.19 -0.06 -4.30
N ASP A 29 13.58 -1.32 -4.16
CA ASP A 29 13.96 -1.93 -2.87
C ASP A 29 15.23 -1.29 -2.26
N SER A 30 16.02 -0.59 -3.09
CA SER A 30 17.20 0.16 -2.66
C SER A 30 16.89 1.53 -2.05
N ILE A 31 15.65 2.00 -2.15
CA ILE A 31 15.24 3.29 -1.61
C ILE A 31 15.06 3.19 -0.10
N GLU A 32 15.72 4.06 0.64
CA GLU A 32 15.58 4.15 2.09
C GLU A 32 14.12 4.40 2.49
N GLY A 33 13.60 3.57 3.40
CA GLY A 33 12.20 3.61 3.84
C GLY A 33 11.27 2.69 3.07
N VAL A 34 11.72 2.07 1.96
CA VAL A 34 11.00 0.97 1.31
C VAL A 34 11.33 -0.34 2.03
N GLU A 35 10.30 -1.09 2.41
CA GLU A 35 10.40 -2.45 2.94
C GLU A 35 10.45 -3.47 1.80
N HIS A 36 9.52 -3.34 0.85
CA HIS A 36 9.45 -4.22 -0.32
C HIS A 36 8.72 -3.54 -1.48
N SER A 37 9.13 -3.82 -2.70
CA SER A 37 8.45 -3.39 -3.93
C SER A 37 7.79 -4.56 -4.65
N THR A 38 6.51 -4.40 -5.02
CA THR A 38 5.73 -5.43 -5.71
C THR A 38 5.13 -4.85 -6.98
N GLN A 39 5.39 -5.48 -8.12
CA GLN A 39 4.81 -5.07 -9.39
C GLN A 39 3.33 -5.47 -9.45
N ILE A 40 2.47 -4.55 -9.91
CA ILE A 40 1.05 -4.83 -10.11
C ILE A 40 0.88 -5.56 -11.43
N GLU A 41 0.32 -6.76 -11.40
CA GLU A 41 0.08 -7.56 -12.60
C GLU A 41 -0.77 -6.77 -13.62
N ARG A 42 -0.41 -6.89 -14.91
CA ARG A 42 -1.09 -6.21 -16.02
C ARG A 42 -1.06 -4.67 -15.95
N SER A 43 -0.24 -4.09 -15.09
CA SER A 43 0.01 -2.65 -15.02
C SER A 43 1.50 -2.33 -15.06
N ASN A 44 1.86 -1.07 -15.36
CA ASN A 44 3.23 -0.58 -15.21
C ASN A 44 3.48 -0.01 -13.80
N LYS A 45 2.56 -0.25 -12.88
CA LYS A 45 2.59 0.27 -11.52
C LYS A 45 3.31 -0.68 -10.58
N VAL A 46 3.93 -0.11 -9.58
CA VAL A 46 4.64 -0.80 -8.51
C VAL A 46 4.09 -0.29 -7.18
N ASN A 47 3.71 -1.20 -6.29
CA ASN A 47 3.37 -0.89 -4.92
C ASN A 47 4.65 -0.97 -4.07
N LEU A 48 4.96 0.11 -3.37
CA LEU A 48 6.08 0.21 -2.45
C LEU A 48 5.54 0.15 -1.03
N ARG A 49 5.79 -0.96 -0.34
CA ARG A 49 5.48 -1.05 1.08
C ARG A 49 6.52 -0.26 1.86
N ILE A 50 6.03 0.59 2.75
CA ILE A 50 6.83 1.54 3.53
C ILE A 50 7.14 0.92 4.89
N ARG A 51 8.40 1.05 5.33
CA ARG A 51 8.86 0.54 6.62
C ARG A 51 8.11 1.22 7.78
N GLU A 52 8.06 0.53 8.91
CA GLU A 52 7.27 1.02 10.04
C GLU A 52 7.78 2.31 10.70
N ASP A 53 9.06 2.62 10.51
CA ASP A 53 9.74 3.82 10.99
C ASP A 53 9.83 4.93 9.92
N ALA A 54 9.38 4.66 8.69
CA ALA A 54 9.45 5.58 7.58
C ALA A 54 8.14 6.34 7.35
N THR A 55 8.29 7.57 6.83
CA THR A 55 7.17 8.45 6.48
C THR A 55 6.86 8.33 4.98
N PRO A 56 5.60 8.05 4.57
CA PRO A 56 5.27 7.85 3.16
C PRO A 56 5.60 9.04 2.25
N THR A 57 5.45 10.27 2.75
CA THR A 57 5.79 11.49 2.00
C THR A 57 7.29 11.59 1.71
N ASP A 58 8.15 11.19 2.65
CA ASP A 58 9.61 11.19 2.45
C ASP A 58 10.00 10.15 1.41
N VAL A 59 9.37 8.97 1.44
CA VAL A 59 9.59 7.93 0.43
C VAL A 59 9.11 8.39 -0.95
N LEU A 60 7.95 9.05 -1.04
CA LEU A 60 7.47 9.66 -2.28
C LEU A 60 8.50 10.63 -2.87
N GLN A 61 9.07 11.51 -2.05
CA GLN A 61 10.12 12.45 -2.50
C GLN A 61 11.37 11.71 -2.98
N ARG A 62 11.83 10.69 -2.24
CA ARG A 62 12.99 9.88 -2.62
C ARG A 62 12.77 9.13 -3.93
N VAL A 63 11.58 8.58 -4.15
CA VAL A 63 11.18 7.91 -5.41
C VAL A 63 11.29 8.85 -6.60
N VAL A 64 10.71 10.05 -6.50
CA VAL A 64 10.73 11.05 -7.57
C VAL A 64 12.15 11.55 -7.84
N ALA A 65 13.01 11.62 -6.81
CA ALA A 65 14.42 11.96 -6.95
C ALA A 65 15.28 10.83 -7.53
N PHE A 66 14.89 9.56 -7.31
CA PHE A 66 15.62 8.38 -7.74
C PHE A 66 15.44 8.08 -9.23
N THR A 67 14.22 8.24 -9.76
CA THR A 67 13.92 7.96 -11.17
C THR A 67 12.78 8.84 -11.70
N PRO A 68 12.76 9.15 -13.01
CA PRO A 68 11.56 9.67 -13.65
C PRO A 68 10.36 8.74 -13.45
N VAL A 69 9.25 9.31 -13.01
CA VAL A 69 7.96 8.63 -12.79
C VAL A 69 6.86 9.34 -13.59
N ILE A 70 5.91 8.54 -14.08
CA ILE A 70 4.66 9.02 -14.69
C ILE A 70 3.69 9.46 -13.59
N SER A 71 3.61 8.68 -12.52
CA SER A 71 2.78 8.98 -11.35
C SER A 71 3.41 8.41 -10.07
N ALA A 72 3.18 9.07 -8.95
CA ALA A 72 3.53 8.58 -7.62
C ALA A 72 2.48 9.10 -6.63
N GLN A 73 1.81 8.19 -5.93
CA GLN A 73 0.70 8.52 -5.03
C GLN A 73 0.67 7.58 -3.83
N LEU A 74 0.18 8.04 -2.69
CA LEU A 74 -0.19 7.14 -1.61
C LEU A 74 -1.32 6.24 -2.10
N ALA A 75 -1.17 4.92 -1.95
CA ALA A 75 -2.25 4.00 -2.29
C ALA A 75 -3.45 4.34 -1.40
N ARG A 76 -4.66 4.36 -1.96
CA ARG A 76 -5.84 4.45 -1.09
C ARG A 76 -6.11 3.05 -0.54
N PRO A 77 -6.39 2.91 0.76
CA PRO A 77 -6.74 1.61 1.30
C PRO A 77 -8.07 1.18 0.66
N THR A 78 -8.13 -0.07 0.19
CA THR A 78 -9.39 -0.62 -0.33
C THR A 78 -10.33 -0.94 0.83
N LEU A 79 -11.63 -1.10 0.54
CA LEU A 79 -12.58 -1.52 1.57
C LEU A 79 -12.24 -2.89 2.14
N ASP A 80 -11.74 -3.79 1.29
CA ASP A 80 -11.40 -5.14 1.68
C ASP A 80 -10.19 -5.13 2.64
N GLU A 81 -9.16 -4.33 2.35
CA GLU A 81 -8.00 -4.17 3.25
C GLU A 81 -8.41 -3.57 4.60
N ILE A 82 -9.28 -2.56 4.59
CA ILE A 82 -9.83 -1.95 5.80
C ILE A 82 -10.59 -2.98 6.64
N PHE A 83 -11.39 -3.80 5.97
CA PHE A 83 -12.19 -4.82 6.63
C PHE A 83 -11.30 -5.91 7.24
N ILE A 84 -10.31 -6.42 6.49
CA ILE A 84 -9.34 -7.41 6.96
C ILE A 84 -8.61 -6.88 8.20
N GLU A 85 -8.13 -5.63 8.17
CA GLU A 85 -7.41 -5.05 9.30
C GLU A 85 -8.33 -4.78 10.51
N GLN A 86 -9.57 -4.36 10.27
CA GLN A 86 -10.56 -4.21 11.33
C GLN A 86 -10.90 -5.57 11.98
N VAL A 87 -10.96 -6.64 11.20
CA VAL A 87 -11.10 -8.00 11.71
C VAL A 87 -9.87 -8.41 12.50
N ALA A 88 -8.66 -8.12 12.03
CA ALA A 88 -7.41 -8.40 12.75
C ALA A 88 -7.40 -7.74 14.14
N ARG A 89 -7.77 -6.45 14.21
CA ARG A 89 -7.81 -5.68 15.46
C ARG A 89 -8.87 -6.17 16.45
N ASN A 90 -10.03 -6.60 15.96
CA ASN A 90 -11.16 -6.98 16.83
C ASN A 90 -11.24 -8.47 17.15
N ARG A 91 -10.72 -9.33 16.26
CA ARG A 91 -10.90 -10.79 16.30
C ARG A 91 -9.60 -11.59 16.20
N GLY A 92 -8.46 -10.92 15.98
CA GLY A 92 -7.13 -11.55 15.90
C GLY A 92 -6.68 -11.90 14.48
N ALA A 93 -5.40 -12.21 14.33
CA ALA A 93 -4.74 -12.46 13.05
C ALA A 93 -5.33 -13.65 12.28
N ASP A 94 -5.64 -14.75 12.97
CA ASP A 94 -6.21 -15.96 12.33
C ASP A 94 -7.55 -15.67 11.62
N ALA A 95 -8.37 -14.79 12.22
CA ALA A 95 -9.65 -14.37 11.63
C ALA A 95 -9.44 -13.46 10.41
N ALA A 96 -8.39 -12.64 10.42
CA ALA A 96 -8.04 -11.78 9.30
C ALA A 96 -7.49 -12.59 8.11
N ASP A 97 -6.69 -13.62 8.38
CA ASP A 97 -6.16 -14.51 7.35
C ASP A 97 -7.27 -15.30 6.65
N ALA A 98 -8.28 -15.77 7.40
CA ALA A 98 -9.44 -16.43 6.80
C ALA A 98 -10.21 -15.51 5.84
N VAL A 99 -10.43 -14.26 6.24
CA VAL A 99 -11.11 -13.25 5.40
C VAL A 99 -10.26 -12.90 4.17
N ARG A 100 -8.93 -12.82 4.32
CA ARG A 100 -8.02 -12.60 3.19
C ARG A 100 -8.15 -13.71 2.14
N MET A 101 -8.19 -14.98 2.57
CA MET A 101 -8.39 -16.12 1.67
C MET A 101 -9.75 -16.09 0.97
N GLU A 102 -10.81 -15.59 1.62
CA GLU A 102 -12.12 -15.45 0.97
C GLU A 102 -12.09 -14.41 -0.16
N PHE A 103 -11.43 -13.27 0.05
CA PHE A 103 -11.32 -12.21 -0.98
C PHE A 103 -10.41 -12.58 -2.16
N GLU A 104 -9.38 -13.42 -1.94
CA GLU A 104 -8.50 -13.90 -3.02
C GLU A 104 -9.17 -14.92 -3.95
N ASN A 105 -10.25 -15.57 -3.49
CA ASN A 105 -10.98 -16.60 -4.25
C ASN A 105 -12.30 -16.09 -4.87
N ALA A 106 -12.60 -14.79 -4.76
CA ALA A 106 -13.85 -14.16 -5.19
C ALA A 106 -13.80 -13.59 -6.62
#